data_AF-A0A7X7F3K8-F1
#
_entry.id   AF-A0A7X7F3K8-F1
#
_cell.length_a   1.000
_cell.length_b   1.000
_cell.length_c   1.000
_cell.angle_alpha   90.00
_cell.angle_beta   90.00
_cell.angle_gamma   90.00
#
_symmetry.space_group_name_H-M   'P 1'
#
loop_
_entity.id
_entity.type
_entity.pdbx_description
1 polymer ?
#
loop_
_entity_poly.entity_id
_entity_poly.type
_entity_poly.pdbx_seq_one_letter_code
_entity_poly.pdbx_strand_id
1 'polypeptide(L)'
;MKQHLKLLVASLLVVALFATPAWAASYWNVVPPASGDFWESDNWTVSGTADYHLIQNNGTANIGTSGTIYRLYIGHSGTTGGSVGGTVNVNSGTLTATGQVNVGRYTDGDLGTLVVASGAGVAAANLYIGYGQDTNAGYGIATVEGSLTFSASAGIGYSGNDAGVSTGVLNVQNGGSVTGSAEIRLGYRPQAEGTLNVTGDDSLFSTTGELRVGMRGTGTVTVGSGGEVACGTLKIGNEWASAVGIVNLNSLGTLKTGKV
;
A
#
# COMPACT_ATOMS: atom_id res chain seq x y z
N MET A 1 -31.31 -58.96 -24.65
CA MET A 1 -31.06 -58.32 -25.97
C MET A 1 -30.94 -56.83 -25.73
N LYS A 2 -29.76 -56.24 -26.06
CA LYS A 2 -29.53 -54.86 -26.54
C LYS A 2 -29.97 -53.71 -25.59
N GLN A 3 -29.22 -52.65 -25.31
CA GLN A 3 -27.97 -52.11 -25.86
C GLN A 3 -27.44 -51.06 -24.87
N HIS A 4 -26.12 -50.96 -24.74
CA HIS A 4 -25.43 -49.87 -24.07
C HIS A 4 -25.65 -48.55 -24.80
N LEU A 5 -25.93 -47.46 -24.09
CA LEU A 5 -25.76 -46.11 -24.61
C LEU A 5 -24.75 -45.36 -23.71
N LYS A 6 -23.51 -45.28 -24.19
CA LYS A 6 -22.48 -44.38 -23.66
C LYS A 6 -22.82 -42.98 -24.17
N LEU A 7 -23.06 -42.02 -23.27
CA LEU A 7 -23.20 -40.61 -23.63
C LEU A 7 -21.83 -39.94 -23.51
N LEU A 8 -21.27 -39.49 -24.63
CA LEU A 8 -20.02 -38.75 -24.72
C LEU A 8 -20.34 -37.26 -24.96
N VAL A 9 -19.94 -36.42 -23.99
CA VAL A 9 -19.40 -35.04 -24.05
C VAL A 9 -19.94 -34.02 -25.05
N ALA A 10 -20.30 -32.83 -24.54
CA ALA A 10 -19.87 -31.55 -25.12
C ALA A 10 -19.83 -30.47 -24.01
N SER A 11 -18.64 -30.17 -23.50
CA SER A 11 -18.39 -29.03 -22.61
C SER A 11 -18.44 -27.75 -23.45
N LEU A 12 -19.34 -26.82 -23.12
CA LEU A 12 -19.49 -25.54 -23.79
C LEU A 12 -18.30 -24.63 -23.43
N LEU A 13 -17.35 -24.46 -24.36
CA LEU A 13 -16.29 -23.44 -24.24
C LEU A 13 -16.81 -22.14 -24.86
N VAL A 14 -17.22 -21.18 -24.03
CA VAL A 14 -17.52 -19.82 -24.49
C VAL A 14 -16.20 -19.07 -24.63
N VAL A 15 -15.74 -18.90 -25.87
CA VAL A 15 -14.66 -17.97 -26.19
C VAL A 15 -15.29 -16.61 -26.45
N ALA A 16 -15.12 -15.67 -25.53
CA ALA A 16 -15.47 -14.27 -25.78
C ALA A 16 -14.33 -13.62 -26.58
N LEU A 17 -14.58 -13.36 -27.87
CA LEU A 17 -13.75 -12.44 -28.66
C LEU A 17 -14.10 -11.00 -28.24
N PHE A 18 -13.15 -10.28 -27.64
CA PHE A 18 -13.23 -8.84 -27.51
C PHE A 18 -12.28 -8.19 -28.53
N ALA A 19 -12.83 -7.43 -29.46
CA ALA A 19 -12.07 -6.51 -30.30
C ALA A 19 -11.70 -5.28 -29.48
N THR A 20 -10.42 -4.88 -29.48
CA THR A 20 -9.97 -3.65 -28.84
C THR A 20 -10.07 -2.47 -29.84
N PRO A 21 -10.61 -1.30 -29.43
CA PRO A 21 -10.55 -0.10 -30.24
C PRO A 21 -9.11 0.43 -30.33
N ALA A 22 -8.73 0.89 -31.52
CA ALA A 22 -7.41 1.43 -31.80
C ALA A 22 -7.29 2.89 -31.34
N TRP A 23 -6.71 3.11 -30.16
CA TRP A 23 -6.06 4.38 -29.80
C TRP A 23 -4.66 4.07 -29.27
N ALA A 24 -3.64 4.57 -29.97
CA ALA A 24 -2.24 4.44 -29.61
C ALA A 24 -1.90 5.37 -28.45
N ALA A 25 -1.99 4.85 -27.23
CA ALA A 25 -1.05 5.20 -26.18
C ALA A 25 -0.11 4.01 -26.03
N SER A 26 1.17 4.28 -25.78
CA SER A 26 2.20 3.26 -25.52
C SER A 26 1.90 2.55 -24.20
N TYR A 27 0.96 1.63 -24.25
CA TYR A 27 0.69 0.66 -23.20
C TYR A 27 1.62 -0.54 -23.42
N TRP A 28 2.07 -1.12 -22.31
CA TRP A 28 2.65 -2.45 -22.21
C TRP A 28 2.23 -3.35 -23.37
N ASN A 29 3.17 -3.64 -24.27
CA ASN A 29 2.95 -4.62 -25.30
C ASN A 29 3.13 -6.00 -24.65
N VAL A 30 2.04 -6.53 -24.08
CA VAL A 30 1.63 -7.95 -23.92
C VAL A 30 0.75 -8.10 -22.65
N VAL A 31 -0.33 -8.87 -22.80
CA VAL A 31 -1.40 -9.35 -21.89
C VAL A 31 -0.86 -9.91 -20.52
N PRO A 32 -1.59 -9.90 -19.37
CA PRO A 32 -1.07 -9.84 -17.98
C PRO A 32 -0.73 -11.19 -17.30
N PRO A 33 -0.05 -11.23 -16.11
CA PRO A 33 0.74 -10.21 -15.41
C PRO A 33 2.26 -10.38 -15.61
N ALA A 34 2.96 -9.29 -15.93
CA ALA A 34 4.42 -9.30 -16.07
C ALA A 34 5.10 -9.00 -14.72
N SER A 35 6.14 -9.77 -14.40
CA SER A 35 6.98 -9.55 -13.22
C SER A 35 8.42 -9.41 -13.66
N GLY A 36 9.17 -8.48 -13.08
CA GLY A 36 10.52 -8.16 -13.56
C GLY A 36 11.30 -7.29 -12.60
N ASP A 37 12.53 -6.94 -13.00
CA ASP A 37 13.39 -6.00 -12.25
C ASP A 37 12.82 -4.58 -12.36
N PHE A 38 12.59 -3.93 -11.24
CA PHE A 38 12.06 -2.56 -11.18
C PHE A 38 12.91 -1.56 -11.97
N TRP A 39 14.21 -1.79 -12.08
CA TRP A 39 15.14 -0.86 -12.73
C TRP A 39 15.14 -0.95 -14.26
N GLU A 40 14.49 -1.96 -14.83
CA GLU A 40 14.25 -2.00 -16.27
C GLU A 40 13.13 -1.02 -16.63
N SER A 41 13.41 -0.13 -17.58
CA SER A 41 12.48 0.94 -17.99
C SER A 41 11.13 0.42 -18.50
N ASP A 42 11.08 -0.82 -18.94
CA ASP A 42 9.88 -1.45 -19.47
C ASP A 42 8.94 -1.96 -18.35
N ASN A 43 9.43 -2.01 -17.10
CA ASN A 43 8.70 -2.58 -15.96
C ASN A 43 7.87 -1.55 -15.16
N TRP A 44 7.75 -0.32 -15.66
CA TRP A 44 6.89 0.72 -15.08
C TRP A 44 6.37 1.67 -16.16
N THR A 45 5.23 2.31 -15.90
CA THR A 45 4.67 3.32 -16.81
C THR A 45 5.12 4.72 -16.39
N VAL A 46 5.53 5.56 -17.34
CA VAL A 46 5.70 7.01 -17.15
C VAL A 46 4.39 7.74 -17.43
N SER A 47 3.83 8.44 -16.44
CA SER A 47 2.71 9.36 -16.68
C SER A 47 3.22 10.72 -17.13
N GLY A 48 3.50 10.87 -18.43
CA GLY A 48 3.74 12.15 -19.14
C GLY A 48 4.86 13.09 -18.64
N THR A 49 5.47 12.76 -17.51
CA THR A 49 6.51 13.48 -16.78
C THR A 49 7.43 12.42 -16.20
N ALA A 50 8.75 12.60 -16.32
CA ALA A 50 9.77 11.61 -15.96
C ALA A 50 9.86 11.30 -14.44
N ASP A 51 8.89 11.78 -13.66
CA ASP A 51 8.91 11.86 -12.20
C ASP A 51 8.11 10.74 -11.51
N TYR A 52 7.37 9.94 -12.29
CA TYR A 52 6.44 8.95 -11.78
C TYR A 52 6.84 7.55 -12.23
N HIS A 53 7.03 6.66 -11.26
CA HIS A 53 7.11 5.22 -11.51
C HIS A 53 5.77 4.61 -11.09
N LEU A 54 5.00 4.12 -12.06
CA LEU A 54 3.68 3.53 -11.83
C LEU A 54 3.72 2.01 -12.07
N ILE A 55 3.34 1.25 -11.06
CA ILE A 55 3.11 -0.20 -11.12
C ILE A 55 1.60 -0.43 -11.04
N GLN A 56 0.97 -0.51 -12.21
CA GLN A 56 -0.50 -0.53 -12.38
C GLN A 56 -0.91 -1.52 -13.48
N ASN A 57 -0.38 -2.73 -13.40
CA ASN A 57 -0.56 -3.80 -14.40
C ASN A 57 -0.91 -5.16 -13.76
N ASN A 58 -1.28 -5.19 -12.48
CA ASN A 58 -1.44 -6.40 -11.65
C ASN A 58 -0.17 -7.27 -11.57
N GLY A 59 0.96 -6.75 -12.04
CA GLY A 59 2.26 -7.39 -12.03
C GLY A 59 3.05 -7.13 -10.75
N THR A 60 4.26 -7.68 -10.72
CA THR A 60 5.19 -7.56 -9.57
C THR A 60 6.53 -7.00 -10.03
N ALA A 61 6.90 -5.82 -9.56
CA ALA A 61 8.22 -5.27 -9.75
C ALA A 61 9.13 -5.64 -8.56
N ASN A 62 10.33 -6.13 -8.85
CA ASN A 62 11.29 -6.58 -7.85
C ASN A 62 12.49 -5.63 -7.81
N ILE A 63 12.85 -5.16 -6.62
CA ILE A 63 14.04 -4.33 -6.38
C ILE A 63 15.08 -5.21 -5.69
N GLY A 64 16.18 -5.51 -6.40
CA GLY A 64 17.31 -6.26 -5.88
C GLY A 64 18.54 -5.40 -5.54
N THR A 65 18.54 -4.14 -5.95
CA THR A 65 19.68 -3.22 -5.80
C THR A 65 19.19 -1.84 -5.38
N SER A 66 20.04 -1.08 -4.70
CA SER A 66 19.70 0.28 -4.26
C SER A 66 19.56 1.23 -5.45
N GLY A 67 18.62 2.18 -5.34
CA GLY A 67 18.41 3.19 -6.36
C GLY A 67 17.54 4.34 -5.85
N THR A 68 17.50 5.43 -6.62
CA THR A 68 16.76 6.65 -6.26
C THR A 68 15.77 7.01 -7.36
N ILE A 69 14.56 7.37 -6.95
CA ILE A 69 13.47 7.88 -7.79
C ILE A 69 12.83 9.09 -7.10
N TYR A 70 11.97 9.80 -7.81
CA TYR A 70 11.20 10.88 -7.18
C TYR A 70 9.89 10.36 -6.56
N ARG A 71 8.98 9.79 -7.36
CA ARG A 71 7.72 9.23 -6.86
C ARG A 71 7.45 7.81 -7.35
N LEU A 72 6.90 7.00 -6.45
CA LEU A 72 6.40 5.65 -6.71
C LEU A 72 4.89 5.57 -6.42
N TYR A 73 4.16 4.95 -7.35
CA TYR A 73 2.75 4.63 -7.22
C TYR A 73 2.57 3.14 -7.51
N ILE A 74 2.03 2.41 -6.54
CA ILE A 74 1.81 0.97 -6.61
C ILE A 74 0.32 0.74 -6.52
N GLY A 75 -0.30 0.18 -7.57
CA GLY A 75 -1.76 0.14 -7.69
C GLY A 75 -2.33 1.55 -7.79
N HIS A 76 -2.53 2.04 -9.01
CA HIS A 76 -3.02 3.38 -9.29
C HIS A 76 -3.96 3.38 -10.47
N SER A 77 -5.12 4.03 -10.33
CA SER A 77 -5.89 4.46 -11.50
C SER A 77 -5.59 5.93 -11.80
N GLY A 78 -5.19 6.19 -13.04
CA GLY A 78 -5.29 7.54 -13.59
C GLY A 78 -6.77 7.91 -13.77
N THR A 79 -7.08 9.20 -13.91
CA THR A 79 -8.46 9.73 -14.00
C THR A 79 -9.28 9.24 -15.20
N THR A 80 -8.72 8.43 -16.10
CA THR A 80 -9.33 8.04 -17.38
C THR A 80 -9.17 6.55 -17.72
N GLY A 81 -8.67 5.71 -16.81
CA GLY A 81 -8.46 4.28 -17.04
C GLY A 81 -8.99 3.44 -15.90
N GLY A 82 -9.46 2.22 -16.19
CA GLY A 82 -9.90 1.27 -15.18
C GLY A 82 -8.80 1.02 -14.13
N SER A 83 -9.22 0.77 -12.90
CA SER A 83 -8.29 0.48 -11.81
C SER A 83 -7.48 -0.78 -12.12
N VAL A 84 -6.20 -0.73 -11.74
CA VAL A 84 -5.30 -1.86 -11.85
C VAL A 84 -4.39 -1.85 -10.64
N GLY A 85 -4.28 -3.00 -9.99
CA GLY A 85 -3.39 -3.22 -8.86
C GLY A 85 -1.92 -3.28 -9.28
N GLY A 86 -1.07 -3.60 -8.32
CA GLY A 86 0.35 -3.78 -8.55
C GLY A 86 1.07 -4.17 -7.28
N THR A 87 2.21 -4.82 -7.44
CA THR A 87 3.07 -5.23 -6.33
C THR A 87 4.49 -4.72 -6.54
N VAL A 88 5.11 -4.21 -5.48
CA VAL A 88 6.55 -3.97 -5.41
C VAL A 88 7.14 -4.77 -4.27
N ASN A 89 8.13 -5.59 -4.60
CA ASN A 89 8.94 -6.31 -3.62
C ASN A 89 10.34 -5.69 -3.57
N VAL A 90 10.70 -5.12 -2.42
CA VAL A 90 12.08 -4.72 -2.14
C VAL A 90 12.79 -5.88 -1.48
N ASN A 91 13.50 -6.66 -2.28
CA ASN A 91 14.14 -7.90 -1.87
C ASN A 91 15.52 -7.66 -1.25
N SER A 92 16.23 -6.62 -1.72
CA SER A 92 17.53 -6.20 -1.19
C SER A 92 17.87 -4.77 -1.60
N GLY A 93 18.86 -4.18 -0.94
CA GLY A 93 19.24 -2.78 -1.15
C GLY A 93 18.21 -1.80 -0.60
N THR A 94 18.31 -0.53 -1.01
CA THR A 94 17.40 0.53 -0.55
C THR A 94 16.81 1.30 -1.71
N LEU A 95 15.48 1.31 -1.80
CA LEU A 95 14.73 2.23 -2.66
C LEU A 95 14.63 3.59 -1.96
N THR A 96 15.14 4.65 -2.59
CA THR A 96 14.96 6.02 -2.10
C THR A 96 13.99 6.78 -3.01
N ALA A 97 12.81 7.10 -2.50
CA ALA A 97 11.84 7.99 -3.14
C ALA A 97 11.90 9.38 -2.51
N THR A 98 12.57 10.32 -3.17
CA THR A 98 12.79 11.68 -2.62
C THR A 98 11.50 12.52 -2.53
N GLY A 99 10.42 12.07 -3.15
CA GLY A 99 9.10 12.70 -3.11
C GLY A 99 8.06 11.87 -2.37
N GLN A 100 7.53 10.81 -2.99
CA GLN A 100 6.40 10.07 -2.43
C GLN A 100 6.47 8.57 -2.75
N VAL A 101 6.00 7.76 -1.81
CA VAL A 101 5.57 6.39 -2.05
C VAL A 101 4.08 6.31 -1.75
N ASN A 102 3.30 5.94 -2.78
CA ASN A 102 1.87 5.70 -2.66
C ASN A 102 1.60 4.22 -2.91
N VAL A 103 1.01 3.55 -1.93
CA VAL A 103 0.60 2.15 -1.99
C VAL A 103 -0.92 2.14 -2.04
N GLY A 104 -1.51 1.86 -3.21
CA GLY A 104 -2.95 1.82 -3.39
C GLY A 104 -3.58 3.21 -3.45
N ARG A 105 -3.34 3.96 -4.52
CA ARG A 105 -3.87 5.33 -4.67
C ARG A 105 -4.88 5.42 -5.80
N TYR A 106 -6.10 5.81 -5.48
CA TYR A 106 -7.22 5.87 -6.43
C TYR A 106 -7.45 4.50 -7.08
N THR A 107 -7.52 3.45 -6.29
CA THR A 107 -7.86 2.12 -6.79
C THR A 107 -9.33 1.84 -6.47
N ASP A 108 -10.19 1.82 -7.49
CA ASP A 108 -11.58 1.36 -7.40
C ASP A 108 -11.64 -0.17 -7.32
N GLY A 109 -11.24 -0.69 -6.15
CA GLY A 109 -11.34 -2.11 -5.78
C GLY A 109 -10.02 -2.88 -5.89
N ASP A 110 -9.07 -2.40 -6.69
CA ASP A 110 -7.75 -3.04 -6.81
C ASP A 110 -6.80 -2.67 -5.68
N LEU A 111 -5.77 -3.50 -5.48
CA LEU A 111 -4.82 -3.34 -4.40
C LEU A 111 -3.44 -2.91 -4.89
N GLY A 112 -2.89 -1.88 -4.25
CA GLY A 112 -1.45 -1.63 -4.24
C GLY A 112 -0.77 -2.41 -3.11
N THR A 113 0.29 -3.14 -3.43
CA THR A 113 1.02 -3.97 -2.45
C THR A 113 2.51 -3.61 -2.41
N LEU A 114 3.03 -3.30 -1.22
CA LEU A 114 4.46 -3.11 -0.98
C LEU A 114 4.97 -4.16 0.01
N VAL A 115 6.05 -4.85 -0.34
CA VAL A 115 6.76 -5.76 0.56
C VAL A 115 8.20 -5.28 0.69
N VAL A 116 8.67 -5.06 1.92
CA VAL A 116 10.06 -4.74 2.23
C VAL A 116 10.66 -5.91 2.98
N ALA A 117 11.45 -6.73 2.29
CA ALA A 117 12.05 -7.94 2.87
C ALA A 117 13.10 -7.60 3.94
N SER A 118 13.41 -8.58 4.79
CA SER A 118 14.48 -8.46 5.78
C SER A 118 15.81 -8.07 5.11
N GLY A 119 16.51 -7.09 5.69
CA GLY A 119 17.75 -6.54 5.15
C GLY A 119 17.57 -5.55 3.98
N ALA A 120 16.35 -5.34 3.47
CA ALA A 120 16.04 -4.33 2.46
C ALA A 120 15.53 -3.02 3.10
N GLY A 121 15.47 -1.96 2.30
CA GLY A 121 15.09 -0.62 2.76
C GLY A 121 14.19 0.14 1.79
N VAL A 122 13.27 0.94 2.34
CA VAL A 122 12.55 1.99 1.63
C VAL A 122 12.75 3.31 2.39
N ALA A 123 13.17 4.36 1.69
CA ALA A 123 13.19 5.71 2.22
C ALA A 123 12.28 6.60 1.39
N ALA A 124 11.29 7.23 2.02
CA ALA A 124 10.34 8.10 1.36
C ALA A 124 10.35 9.50 1.99
N ALA A 125 10.10 10.55 1.23
CA ALA A 125 9.74 11.83 1.86
C ALA A 125 8.30 11.76 2.39
N ASN A 126 7.32 11.37 1.58
CA ASN A 126 5.95 11.12 2.03
C ASN A 126 5.53 9.67 1.79
N LEU A 127 4.72 9.12 2.69
CA LEU A 127 4.22 7.75 2.63
C LEU A 127 2.69 7.73 2.72
N TYR A 128 2.02 7.18 1.72
CA TYR A 128 0.57 6.98 1.78
C TYR A 128 0.23 5.53 1.46
N ILE A 129 -0.55 4.90 2.32
CA ILE A 129 -1.03 3.52 2.16
C ILE A 129 -2.55 3.56 2.20
N GLY A 130 -3.19 3.19 1.09
CA GLY A 130 -4.62 3.38 0.87
C GLY A 130 -4.95 4.87 0.78
N TYR A 131 -4.71 5.48 -0.40
CA TYR A 131 -5.04 6.89 -0.66
C TYR A 131 -6.27 6.99 -1.55
N GLY A 132 -7.41 7.40 -0.99
CA GLY A 132 -8.66 7.67 -1.73
C GLY A 132 -8.86 9.16 -1.99
N GLN A 133 -9.63 9.53 -3.01
CA GLN A 133 -10.10 10.92 -3.21
C GLN A 133 -11.30 10.94 -4.15
N ASP A 134 -12.21 11.86 -3.88
CA ASP A 134 -13.43 12.09 -4.66
C ASP A 134 -14.26 10.80 -4.66
N THR A 135 -14.60 10.27 -5.82
CA THR A 135 -15.28 8.98 -5.94
C THR A 135 -14.32 7.80 -6.03
N ASN A 136 -13.02 8.05 -6.14
CA ASN A 136 -12.03 7.00 -6.34
C ASN A 136 -11.59 6.45 -5.00
N ALA A 137 -11.82 5.16 -4.79
CA ALA A 137 -11.38 4.50 -3.57
C ALA A 137 -9.85 4.36 -3.53
N GLY A 138 -9.25 4.02 -2.39
CA GLY A 138 -7.82 3.73 -2.31
C GLY A 138 -7.54 2.57 -1.38
N TYR A 139 -7.00 1.48 -1.91
CA TYR A 139 -6.72 0.25 -1.17
C TYR A 139 -5.25 -0.11 -1.23
N GLY A 140 -4.57 -0.03 -0.09
CA GLY A 140 -3.12 -0.28 0.01
C GLY A 140 -2.74 -1.19 1.16
N ILE A 141 -1.80 -2.09 0.91
CA ILE A 141 -1.17 -2.92 1.94
C ILE A 141 0.35 -2.80 1.82
N ALA A 142 1.01 -2.49 2.93
CA ALA A 142 2.46 -2.56 3.06
C ALA A 142 2.86 -3.55 4.16
N THR A 143 3.81 -4.43 3.87
CA THR A 143 4.43 -5.34 4.84
C THR A 143 5.92 -5.06 4.93
N VAL A 144 6.40 -4.79 6.14
CA VAL A 144 7.79 -4.39 6.40
C VAL A 144 8.45 -5.39 7.34
N GLU A 145 9.44 -6.10 6.82
CA GLU A 145 10.37 -6.98 7.55
C GLU A 145 11.82 -6.42 7.53
N GLY A 146 12.09 -5.47 6.64
CA GLY A 146 13.31 -4.67 6.60
C GLY A 146 13.13 -3.29 7.25
N SER A 147 13.65 -2.25 6.60
CA SER A 147 13.54 -0.86 7.06
C SER A 147 12.64 -0.01 6.17
N LEU A 148 11.76 0.80 6.75
CA LEU A 148 11.01 1.84 6.04
C LEU A 148 11.14 3.17 6.79
N THR A 149 11.55 4.23 6.08
CA THR A 149 11.66 5.58 6.65
C THR A 149 10.75 6.57 5.94
N PHE A 150 10.19 7.53 6.68
CA PHE A 150 9.51 8.69 6.12
C PHE A 150 9.88 10.00 6.82
N SER A 151 10.22 11.05 6.06
CA SER A 151 10.71 12.32 6.64
C SER A 151 9.66 13.43 6.73
N ALA A 152 8.56 13.31 5.99
CA ALA A 152 7.45 14.25 5.95
C ALA A 152 6.11 13.53 6.17
N SER A 153 5.03 13.92 5.49
CA SER A 153 3.69 13.43 5.83
C SER A 153 3.52 11.95 5.58
N ALA A 154 2.90 11.25 6.53
CA ALA A 154 2.47 9.87 6.38
C ALA A 154 0.98 9.67 6.66
N GLY A 155 0.35 8.74 5.94
CA GLY A 155 -1.06 8.39 6.10
C GLY A 155 -1.35 6.92 5.78
N ILE A 156 -2.16 6.28 6.62
CA ILE A 156 -2.64 4.91 6.45
C ILE A 156 -4.17 4.96 6.47
N GLY A 157 -4.83 4.58 5.38
CA GLY A 157 -6.25 4.90 5.20
C GLY A 157 -6.40 6.43 5.16
N TYR A 158 -5.91 7.02 4.08
CA TYR A 158 -5.90 8.46 3.87
C TYR A 158 -6.88 8.82 2.76
N SER A 159 -7.85 9.69 3.04
CA SER A 159 -8.70 10.26 2.00
C SER A 159 -8.41 11.74 1.80
N GLY A 160 -8.31 12.17 0.54
CA GLY A 160 -8.07 13.56 0.15
C GLY A 160 -9.28 14.46 0.38
N ASN A 161 -10.48 13.88 0.46
CA ASN A 161 -11.73 14.57 0.80
C ASN A 161 -12.68 13.69 1.61
N ASP A 162 -13.87 14.21 1.93
CA ASP A 162 -14.81 13.52 2.83
C ASP A 162 -15.66 12.46 2.10
N ALA A 163 -15.58 12.39 0.76
CA ALA A 163 -16.33 11.44 -0.07
C ALA A 163 -15.52 10.17 -0.40
N GLY A 164 -14.20 10.27 -0.49
CA GLY A 164 -13.35 9.14 -0.90
C GLY A 164 -13.27 8.05 0.15
N VAL A 165 -13.51 6.81 -0.26
CA VAL A 165 -13.26 5.60 0.54
C VAL A 165 -11.77 5.28 0.51
N SER A 166 -11.16 4.95 1.64
CA SER A 166 -9.76 4.54 1.64
C SER A 166 -9.46 3.53 2.73
N THR A 167 -8.85 2.41 2.40
CA THR A 167 -8.39 1.42 3.37
C THR A 167 -6.89 1.21 3.21
N GLY A 168 -6.14 1.48 4.28
CA GLY A 168 -4.71 1.26 4.34
C GLY A 168 -4.34 0.30 5.45
N VAL A 169 -3.39 -0.60 5.16
CA VAL A 169 -2.82 -1.51 6.15
C VAL A 169 -1.31 -1.46 6.11
N LEU A 170 -0.68 -1.18 7.25
CA LEU A 170 0.76 -1.32 7.45
C LEU A 170 1.03 -2.44 8.46
N ASN A 171 1.71 -3.49 8.02
CA ASN A 171 2.21 -4.56 8.87
C ASN A 171 3.71 -4.38 9.08
N VAL A 172 4.14 -4.32 10.33
CA VAL A 172 5.54 -4.31 10.73
C VAL A 172 5.79 -5.59 11.51
N GLN A 173 6.60 -6.48 10.94
CA GLN A 173 6.76 -7.83 11.46
C GLN A 173 8.16 -8.40 11.25
N ASN A 174 8.46 -9.50 11.92
CA ASN A 174 9.69 -10.28 11.71
C ASN A 174 10.98 -9.43 11.80
N GLY A 175 11.06 -8.55 12.81
CA GLY A 175 12.19 -7.64 13.02
C GLY A 175 12.16 -6.37 12.15
N GLY A 176 11.04 -6.10 11.48
CA GLY A 176 10.87 -4.91 10.65
C GLY A 176 10.91 -3.61 11.45
N SER A 177 11.45 -2.55 10.85
CA SER A 177 11.59 -1.23 11.49
C SER A 177 11.01 -0.13 10.60
N VAL A 178 9.97 0.54 11.07
CA VAL A 178 9.39 1.71 10.43
C VAL A 178 9.68 2.93 11.29
N THR A 179 10.39 3.93 10.74
CA THR A 179 10.73 5.15 11.47
C THR A 179 10.33 6.41 10.73
N GLY A 180 9.84 7.41 11.47
CA GLY A 180 9.44 8.69 10.90
C GLY A 180 9.77 9.89 11.78
N SER A 181 9.83 11.07 11.17
CA SER A 181 10.09 12.34 11.87
C SER A 181 8.91 13.31 11.88
N ALA A 182 7.71 12.83 11.53
CA ALA A 182 6.55 13.66 11.26
C ALA A 182 5.26 13.01 11.76
N GLU A 183 4.18 13.80 11.73
CA GLU A 183 2.84 13.30 12.03
C GLU A 183 2.42 12.19 11.05
N ILE A 184 1.83 11.13 11.61
CA ILE A 184 1.17 10.06 10.87
C ILE A 184 -0.28 9.94 11.28
N ARG A 185 -1.15 9.69 10.30
CA ARG A 185 -2.61 9.63 10.48
C ARG A 185 -3.15 8.29 10.02
N LEU A 186 -3.88 7.61 10.89
CA LEU A 186 -4.62 6.38 10.61
C LEU A 186 -6.11 6.75 10.57
N GLY A 187 -6.76 6.59 9.42
CA GLY A 187 -8.16 7.01 9.25
C GLY A 187 -8.32 8.53 9.29
N TYR A 188 -7.73 9.23 8.31
CA TYR A 188 -7.63 10.70 8.31
C TYR A 188 -8.97 11.43 8.15
N ARG A 189 -9.89 10.90 7.36
CA ARG A 189 -11.18 11.51 6.96
C ARG A 189 -12.33 10.51 7.09
N PRO A 190 -13.61 10.92 6.96
CA PRO A 190 -14.72 9.98 6.89
C PRO A 190 -14.47 8.90 5.85
N GLN A 191 -14.97 7.70 6.10
CA GLN A 191 -14.81 6.53 5.22
C GLN A 191 -13.35 6.09 5.00
N ALA A 192 -12.41 6.69 5.74
CA ALA A 192 -11.02 6.28 5.74
C ALA A 192 -10.75 5.32 6.90
N GLU A 193 -10.18 4.16 6.60
CA GLU A 193 -9.85 3.09 7.52
C GLU A 193 -8.35 2.80 7.49
N GLY A 194 -7.65 3.15 8.57
CA GLY A 194 -6.22 2.92 8.72
C GLY A 194 -5.91 1.84 9.74
N THR A 195 -5.12 0.84 9.37
CA THR A 195 -4.66 -0.21 10.29
C THR A 195 -3.14 -0.26 10.35
N LEU A 196 -2.58 -0.21 11.56
CA LEU A 196 -1.17 -0.47 11.85
C LEU A 196 -1.07 -1.70 12.74
N ASN A 197 -0.37 -2.72 12.27
CA ASN A 197 -0.04 -3.91 13.05
C ASN A 197 1.47 -3.94 13.29
N VAL A 198 1.89 -4.07 14.54
CA VAL A 198 3.29 -4.23 14.92
C VAL A 198 3.42 -5.48 15.77
N THR A 199 4.04 -6.52 15.23
CA THR A 199 4.05 -7.87 15.84
C THR A 199 5.33 -8.62 15.53
N GLY A 200 5.77 -9.47 16.45
CA GLY A 200 7.01 -10.22 16.31
C GLY A 200 8.18 -9.51 16.97
N ASP A 201 9.14 -10.30 17.42
CA ASP A 201 10.30 -9.79 18.15
C ASP A 201 11.06 -8.73 17.33
N ASP A 202 11.56 -7.72 18.04
CA ASP A 202 12.31 -6.58 17.51
C ASP A 202 11.58 -5.75 16.43
N SER A 203 10.27 -5.95 16.25
CA SER A 203 9.48 -5.19 15.29
C SER A 203 9.12 -3.83 15.87
N LEU A 204 9.48 -2.76 15.17
CA LEU A 204 9.38 -1.38 15.67
C LEU A 204 8.62 -0.49 14.70
N PHE A 205 7.63 0.23 15.22
CA PHE A 205 7.12 1.44 14.60
C PHE A 205 7.46 2.63 15.50
N SER A 206 8.21 3.61 14.99
CA SER A 206 8.59 4.80 15.75
C SER A 206 8.37 6.08 14.97
N THR A 207 7.81 7.10 15.60
CA THR A 207 7.80 8.46 15.05
C THR A 207 8.08 9.50 16.12
N THR A 208 8.89 10.51 15.82
CA THR A 208 9.07 11.64 16.74
C THR A 208 7.87 12.59 16.76
N GLY A 209 6.98 12.49 15.76
CA GLY A 209 5.78 13.31 15.62
C GLY A 209 4.54 12.75 16.33
N GLU A 210 3.36 13.26 15.95
CA GLU A 210 2.09 12.75 16.45
C GLU A 210 1.69 11.46 15.72
N LEU A 211 1.27 10.43 16.47
CA LEU A 211 0.53 9.29 15.95
C LEU A 211 -0.96 9.53 16.21
N ARG A 212 -1.74 9.72 15.14
CA ARG A 212 -3.19 9.93 15.22
C ARG A 212 -3.95 8.70 14.77
N VAL A 213 -4.78 8.17 15.64
CA VAL A 213 -5.53 6.93 15.43
C VAL A 213 -7.02 7.27 15.41
N GLY A 214 -7.63 7.20 14.23
CA GLY A 214 -9.04 7.55 14.02
C GLY A 214 -9.28 9.03 14.21
N MET A 215 -8.72 9.87 13.34
CA MET A 215 -8.82 11.33 13.46
C MET A 215 -10.25 11.81 13.15
N ARG A 216 -10.73 11.47 11.95
CA ARG A 216 -12.11 11.74 11.47
C ARG A 216 -12.79 10.48 10.93
N GLY A 217 -12.00 9.44 10.61
CA GLY A 217 -12.47 8.11 10.20
C GLY A 217 -12.16 7.07 11.27
N THR A 218 -11.84 5.86 10.83
CA THR A 218 -11.51 4.73 11.69
C THR A 218 -10.00 4.45 11.64
N GLY A 219 -9.35 4.44 12.80
CA GLY A 219 -7.95 4.02 12.92
C GLY A 219 -7.81 2.91 13.94
N THR A 220 -7.00 1.91 13.62
CA THR A 220 -6.68 0.80 14.52
C THR A 220 -5.17 0.63 14.59
N VAL A 221 -4.63 0.60 15.81
CA VAL A 221 -3.25 0.16 16.08
C VAL A 221 -3.34 -1.14 16.88
N THR A 222 -2.62 -2.16 16.43
CA THR A 222 -2.42 -3.39 17.19
C THR A 222 -0.93 -3.58 17.44
N VAL A 223 -0.55 -3.65 18.72
CA VAL A 223 0.80 -4.01 19.14
C VAL A 223 0.73 -5.39 19.76
N GLY A 224 1.26 -6.38 19.05
CA GLY A 224 1.30 -7.77 19.50
C GLY A 224 2.62 -8.12 20.19
N SER A 225 2.80 -9.42 20.46
CA SER A 225 4.00 -9.95 21.12
C SER A 225 5.28 -9.51 20.42
N GLY A 226 6.26 -9.05 21.20
CA GLY A 226 7.57 -8.62 20.70
C GLY A 226 7.59 -7.28 19.96
N GLY A 227 6.41 -6.73 19.63
CA GLY A 227 6.29 -5.48 18.90
C GLY A 227 6.37 -4.24 19.80
N GLU A 228 6.93 -3.16 19.25
CA GLU A 228 7.00 -1.86 19.90
C GLU A 228 6.44 -0.75 19.01
N VAL A 229 5.54 0.06 19.57
CA VAL A 229 5.14 1.36 19.00
C VAL A 229 5.68 2.47 19.89
N ALA A 230 6.41 3.42 19.30
CA ALA A 230 6.86 4.63 19.96
C ALA A 230 6.39 5.87 19.19
N CYS A 231 5.85 6.87 19.89
CA CYS A 231 5.46 8.12 19.25
C CYS A 231 5.70 9.33 20.15
N GLY A 232 5.87 10.51 19.55
CA GLY A 232 5.98 11.76 20.32
C GLY A 232 4.71 12.03 21.13
N THR A 233 3.56 11.98 20.47
CA THR A 233 2.24 12.13 21.08
C THR A 233 1.24 11.19 20.42
N LEU A 234 0.42 10.51 21.23
CA LEU A 234 -0.66 9.66 20.76
C LEU A 234 -2.01 10.37 20.89
N LYS A 235 -2.77 10.46 19.80
CA LYS A 235 -4.16 10.95 19.80
C LYS A 235 -5.08 9.88 19.25
N ILE A 236 -6.21 9.65 19.93
CA ILE A 236 -7.15 8.57 19.60
C ILE A 236 -8.56 9.18 19.50
N GLY A 237 -9.26 9.00 18.37
CA GLY A 237 -10.66 9.41 18.21
C GLY A 237 -10.92 10.91 18.40
N ASN A 238 -10.15 11.78 17.75
CA ASN A 238 -9.89 13.11 18.31
C ASN A 238 -10.46 14.34 17.59
N GLU A 239 -11.16 14.23 16.45
CA GLU A 239 -11.64 15.43 15.71
C GLU A 239 -13.09 15.41 15.21
N TRP A 240 -13.81 14.29 15.26
CA TRP A 240 -15.20 14.26 14.82
C TRP A 240 -16.08 13.30 15.62
N ALA A 241 -17.39 13.54 15.61
CA ALA A 241 -18.33 12.73 16.38
C ALA A 241 -18.37 11.26 15.92
N SER A 242 -18.07 10.99 14.65
CA SER A 242 -17.98 9.65 14.08
C SER A 242 -16.55 9.07 14.08
N ALA A 243 -15.58 9.80 14.62
CA ALA A 243 -14.20 9.35 14.63
C ALA A 243 -14.03 8.17 15.60
N VAL A 244 -13.37 7.10 15.14
CA VAL A 244 -13.16 5.88 15.93
C VAL A 244 -11.67 5.54 15.93
N GLY A 245 -11.02 5.73 17.07
CA GLY A 245 -9.65 5.30 17.29
C GLY A 245 -9.60 4.09 18.22
N ILE A 246 -8.88 3.04 17.81
CA ILE A 246 -8.70 1.81 18.60
C ILE A 246 -7.20 1.54 18.74
N VAL A 247 -6.76 1.26 19.96
CA VAL A 247 -5.39 0.81 20.25
C VAL A 247 -5.46 -0.46 21.06
N ASN A 248 -4.97 -1.56 20.48
CA ASN A 248 -4.93 -2.88 21.08
C ASN A 248 -3.49 -3.21 21.50
N LEU A 249 -3.28 -3.45 22.78
CA LEU A 249 -2.00 -3.95 23.32
C LEU A 249 -2.16 -5.40 23.74
N ASN A 250 -1.56 -6.30 22.98
CA ASN A 250 -1.68 -7.75 23.14
C ASN A 250 -0.32 -8.38 23.49
N SER A 251 -0.34 -9.47 24.25
CA SER A 251 0.77 -10.42 24.40
C SER A 251 2.18 -9.82 24.64
N LEU A 252 2.31 -8.82 25.53
CA LEU A 252 3.58 -8.11 25.85
C LEU A 252 4.06 -7.09 24.79
N GLY A 253 3.22 -6.68 23.86
CA GLY A 253 3.49 -5.51 23.01
C GLY A 253 3.68 -4.24 23.84
N THR A 254 4.62 -3.38 23.42
CA THR A 254 4.97 -2.15 24.15
C THR A 254 4.54 -0.90 23.37
N LEU A 255 3.96 0.06 24.10
CA LEU A 255 3.63 1.39 23.57
C LEU A 255 4.29 2.47 24.41
N LYS A 256 5.08 3.34 23.78
CA LYS A 256 5.79 4.45 24.42
C LYS A 256 5.32 5.79 23.83
N THR A 257 5.13 6.77 24.70
CA THR A 257 4.84 8.16 24.31
C THR A 257 5.81 9.12 24.99
N GLY A 258 6.07 10.29 24.39
CA GLY A 258 6.91 11.33 24.98
C GLY A 258 8.17 11.64 24.16
N LYS A 259 9.29 11.96 24.82
CA LYS A 259 10.55 12.25 24.11
C LYS A 259 11.13 10.95 23.54
N VAL A 260 10.74 10.64 22.30
CA VAL A 260 11.24 9.52 21.48
C VAL A 260 12.48 9.95 20.73
#